data_AF-A0A939VK77-F1
#
_entry.id   AF-A0A939VK77-F1
#
_cell.length_a   1.000
_cell.length_b   1.000
_cell.length_c   1.000
_cell.angle_alpha   90.00
_cell.angle_beta   90.00
_cell.angle_gamma   90.00
#
_symmetry.space_group_name_H-M   'P 1'
#
loop_
_entity.id
_entity.type
_entity.pdbx_description
1 polymer ?
#
loop_
_entity_poly.entity_id
_entity_poly.type
_entity_poly.pdbx_seq_one_letter_code
_entity_poly.pdbx_strand_id
1 'polypeptide(L)'
;MIREDFYTRHVGPRESEYAEMLKKIGAKSLDKFIDQVIPTKIRLKENLKLDEPLTEDEFLVKLKAMASKNKIYRTLIGMGYYGTAVPSVILRNVFENPSWYTSYTPYQAEISQGRLEA
;
A
#
# COMPACT_ATOMS: atom_id res chain seq x y z
N MET A 1 -9.90 0.87 25.02
CA MET A 1 -9.91 0.53 23.59
C MET A 1 -8.50 0.75 23.07
N ILE A 2 -7.86 -0.28 22.52
CA ILE A 2 -6.50 -0.19 21.98
C ILE A 2 -6.59 0.56 20.65
N ARG A 3 -5.84 1.65 20.49
CA ARG A 3 -5.69 2.35 19.22
C ARG A 3 -4.83 1.47 18.30
N GLU A 4 -5.36 1.04 17.17
CA GLU A 4 -4.66 0.17 16.24
C GLU A 4 -3.70 0.99 15.36
N ASP A 5 -2.41 0.67 15.44
CA ASP A 5 -1.39 1.23 14.56
C ASP A 5 -1.27 0.39 13.28
N PHE A 6 -1.66 0.97 12.14
CA PHE A 6 -1.70 0.28 10.84
C PHE A 6 -0.35 -0.33 10.43
N TYR A 7 0.78 0.25 10.86
CA TYR A 7 2.10 -0.29 10.54
C TYR A 7 2.28 -1.74 11.02
N THR A 8 1.58 -2.15 12.09
CA THR A 8 1.64 -3.53 12.61
C THR A 8 0.94 -4.55 11.71
N ARG A 9 -0.02 -4.11 10.88
CA ARG A 9 -0.66 -4.91 9.82
C ARG A 9 0.16 -4.92 8.54
N HIS A 10 0.80 -3.80 8.24
CA HIS A 10 1.56 -3.60 7.01
C HIS A 10 2.95 -4.25 7.05
N VAL A 11 3.68 -4.07 8.15
CA VAL A 11 5.03 -4.62 8.34
C VAL A 11 4.91 -6.02 8.92
N GLY A 12 5.32 -7.01 8.13
CA GLY A 12 5.22 -8.43 8.49
C GLY A 12 6.04 -8.81 9.73
N PRO A 13 7.36 -8.54 9.75
CA PRO A 13 8.22 -8.98 10.84
C PRO A 13 7.77 -8.48 12.22
N ARG A 14 7.75 -9.40 13.18
CA ARG A 14 7.44 -9.14 14.60
C ARG A 14 8.72 -8.87 15.39
N GLU A 15 8.57 -8.33 16.59
CA GLU A 15 9.71 -7.98 17.45
C GLU A 15 10.67 -9.15 17.70
N SER A 16 10.13 -10.35 17.89
CA SER A 16 10.93 -11.57 18.03
C SER A 16 11.72 -11.93 16.78
N GLU A 17 11.18 -11.66 15.60
CA GLU A 17 11.81 -11.98 14.31
C GLU A 17 12.93 -10.98 13.98
N TYR A 18 12.79 -9.70 14.38
CA TYR A 18 13.87 -8.72 14.24
C TYR A 18 15.15 -9.16 14.95
N ALA A 19 15.04 -9.70 16.16
CA ALA A 19 16.20 -10.16 16.91
C ALA A 19 16.95 -11.30 16.20
N GLU A 20 16.20 -12.26 15.61
CA GLU A 20 16.77 -13.37 14.84
C GLU A 20 17.45 -12.87 13.55
N MET A 21 16.77 -12.01 12.80
CA MET A 21 17.29 -11.44 11.56
C MET A 21 18.56 -10.61 11.79
N LEU A 22 18.54 -9.73 12.81
CA LEU A 22 19.69 -8.88 13.17
C LEU A 22 20.89 -9.74 13.61
N LYS A 23 20.65 -10.79 14.40
CA LYS A 23 21.70 -11.75 14.79
C LYS A 23 22.31 -12.43 13.58
N LYS A 24 21.51 -12.82 12.58
CA LYS A 24 21.99 -13.50 11.37
C LYS A 24 22.91 -12.62 10.53
N ILE A 25 22.63 -11.32 10.45
CA ILE A 25 23.44 -10.35 9.71
C ILE A 25 24.55 -9.70 10.56
N GLY A 26 24.65 -10.04 11.85
CA GLY A 26 25.68 -9.51 12.76
C GLY A 26 25.44 -8.06 13.23
N ALA A 27 24.22 -7.54 13.09
CA ALA A 27 23.87 -6.19 13.52
C ALA A 27 23.34 -6.19 14.97
N LYS A 28 23.71 -5.17 15.75
CA LYS A 28 23.29 -5.04 17.17
C LYS A 28 21.89 -4.43 17.34
N SER A 29 21.45 -3.65 16.37
CA SER A 29 20.12 -3.02 16.32
C SER A 29 19.80 -2.61 14.89
N LEU A 30 18.53 -2.29 14.63
CA LEU A 30 18.10 -1.75 13.34
C LEU A 30 18.83 -0.44 13.02
N ASP A 31 18.97 0.47 13.99
CA ASP A 31 19.72 1.72 13.79
C ASP A 31 21.17 1.48 13.37
N LYS A 32 21.84 0.51 14.01
CA LYS A 32 23.23 0.18 13.66
C LYS A 32 23.35 -0.47 12.29
N PHE A 33 22.34 -1.24 11.87
CA PHE A 33 22.28 -1.75 10.51
C PHE A 33 22.11 -0.61 9.50
N ILE A 34 21.20 0.33 9.75
CA ILE A 34 20.98 1.49 8.87
C ILE A 34 22.25 2.36 8.76
N ASP A 35 22.95 2.60 9.88
CA ASP A 35 24.22 3.36 9.91
C ASP A 35 25.31 2.70 9.02
N GLN A 36 25.30 1.38 8.89
CA GLN A 36 26.26 0.63 8.07
C GLN A 36 25.91 0.63 6.57
N VAL A 37 24.62 0.71 6.23
CA VAL A 37 24.12 0.59 4.85
C VAL A 37 24.01 1.95 4.16
N ILE A 38 23.53 2.98 4.87
CA ILE A 38 23.22 4.29 4.29
C ILE A 38 24.29 5.31 4.70
N PRO A 39 25.03 5.92 3.74
CA PRO A 39 26.01 6.95 4.06
C PRO A 39 25.36 8.14 4.80
N THR A 40 25.93 8.51 5.94
CA THR A 40 25.42 9.62 6.78
C THR A 40 25.30 10.95 6.03
N LYS A 41 26.16 11.18 5.04
CA LYS A 41 26.17 12.40 4.20
C LYS A 41 24.87 12.62 3.39
N ILE A 42 24.10 11.57 3.10
CA ILE A 42 22.83 11.65 2.37
C ILE A 42 21.61 11.39 3.26
N ARG A 43 21.81 11.11 4.56
CA ARG A 43 20.70 10.82 5.47
C ARG A 43 20.00 12.11 5.87
N LEU A 44 18.67 12.04 6.00
CA LEU A 44 17.87 13.12 6.56
C LEU A 44 18.34 13.41 8.00
N LYS A 45 18.53 14.70 8.31
CA LYS A 45 18.98 15.17 9.63
C LYS A 45 17.83 15.33 10.63
N GLU A 46 16.62 15.50 10.11
CA GLU A 46 15.40 15.71 10.87
C GLU A 46 14.37 14.66 10.44
N ASN A 47 13.41 14.37 11.32
CA ASN A 47 12.28 13.53 10.99
C ASN A 47 11.40 14.18 9.92
N LEU A 48 10.64 13.37 9.19
CA LEU A 48 9.63 13.87 8.25
C LEU A 48 8.58 14.68 9.01
N LYS A 49 8.28 15.88 8.52
CA LYS A 49 7.23 16.75 9.07
C LYS A 49 5.87 16.32 8.51
N LEU A 50 5.28 15.31 9.14
CA LEU A 50 3.98 14.74 8.77
C LEU A 50 2.97 14.96 9.90
N ASP A 51 1.68 14.94 9.54
CA ASP A 51 0.61 14.89 10.52
C ASP A 51 0.67 13.60 11.34
N GLU A 52 0.01 13.60 12.49
CA GLU A 52 -0.15 12.40 13.32
C GLU A 52 -0.76 11.24 12.52
N PRO A 53 -0.29 10.00 12.74
CA PRO A 53 -0.84 8.84 12.05
C PRO A 53 -2.31 8.65 12.43
N LEU A 54 -3.10 8.25 11.43
CA LEU A 54 -4.49 7.87 11.61
C LEU A 54 -4.57 6.35 11.76
N THR A 55 -5.53 5.89 12.56
CA THR A 55 -5.99 4.50 12.48
C THR A 55 -6.65 4.23 11.13
N GLU A 56 -6.84 2.96 10.77
CA GLU A 56 -7.47 2.57 9.51
C GLU A 56 -8.91 3.11 9.39
N ASP A 57 -9.68 3.05 10.48
CA ASP A 57 -11.05 3.56 10.54
C ASP A 57 -11.10 5.10 10.40
N GLU A 58 -10.26 5.81 11.16
CA GLU A 58 -10.14 7.28 11.07
C GLU A 58 -9.77 7.73 9.66
N PHE A 59 -8.87 6.99 9.00
CA PHE A 59 -8.49 7.26 7.61
C PHE A 59 -9.69 7.15 6.66
N LEU A 60 -10.48 6.06 6.75
CA LEU A 60 -11.66 5.87 5.90
C LEU A 60 -12.71 6.97 6.11
N VAL A 61 -12.96 7.36 7.37
CA VAL A 61 -13.89 8.45 7.69
C VAL A 61 -13.41 9.77 7.09
N LYS A 62 -12.13 10.13 7.29
CA LYS A 62 -11.53 11.36 6.76
C LYS A 62 -11.55 11.38 5.23
N LEU A 63 -11.20 10.28 4.59
CA LEU A 63 -11.19 10.15 3.14
C LEU A 63 -12.60 10.30 2.56
N LYS A 64 -13.60 9.66 3.17
CA LYS A 64 -15.00 9.76 2.74
C LYS A 64 -15.54 11.20 2.86
N ALA A 65 -15.18 11.90 3.93
CA ALA A 65 -15.55 13.31 4.11
C ALA A 65 -14.85 14.24 3.10
N MET A 66 -13.65 13.90 2.63
CA MET A 66 -12.97 14.62 1.56
C MET A 66 -13.63 14.34 0.20
N ALA A 67 -13.87 13.06 -0.12
CA ALA A 67 -14.46 12.63 -1.38
C ALA A 67 -15.88 13.16 -1.60
N SER A 68 -16.67 13.32 -0.52
CA SER A 68 -18.04 13.85 -0.60
C SER A 68 -18.14 15.31 -1.07
N LYS A 69 -17.03 16.04 -1.11
CA LYS A 69 -16.96 17.40 -1.65
C LYS A 69 -17.00 17.43 -3.19
N ASN A 70 -16.71 16.30 -3.84
CA ASN A 70 -16.75 16.19 -5.29
C ASN A 70 -18.21 16.23 -5.81
N LYS A 71 -18.43 16.89 -6.95
CA LYS A 71 -19.74 16.92 -7.61
C LYS A 71 -19.73 16.00 -8.82
N ILE A 72 -20.59 14.98 -8.79
CA ILE A 72 -20.73 14.01 -9.88
C ILE A 72 -21.79 14.53 -10.85
N TYR A 73 -21.37 14.88 -12.06
CA TYR A 73 -22.25 15.33 -13.14
C TYR A 73 -22.39 14.28 -14.23
N ARG A 74 -23.44 14.39 -15.04
CA ARG A 74 -23.48 13.74 -16.34
C ARG A 74 -22.57 14.52 -17.30
N THR A 75 -21.32 14.08 -17.40
CA THR A 75 -20.31 14.76 -18.21
C THR A 75 -20.37 14.31 -19.67
N LEU A 76 -20.62 15.25 -20.57
CA LEU A 76 -20.66 15.04 -22.03
C LEU A 76 -19.56 15.82 -22.77
N ILE A 77 -18.45 16.12 -22.07
CA ILE A 77 -17.31 16.87 -22.63
C ILE A 77 -16.61 16.07 -23.74
N GLY A 78 -16.55 14.74 -23.62
CA GLY A 78 -15.86 13.87 -24.57
C GLY A 78 -14.34 13.96 -24.41
N MET A 79 -13.63 14.26 -25.50
CA MET A 79 -12.16 14.41 -25.51
C MET A 79 -11.39 13.16 -25.04
N GLY A 80 -11.89 11.97 -25.38
CA GLY A 80 -11.24 10.70 -25.06
C GLY A 80 -11.74 10.01 -23.78
N TYR A 81 -12.63 10.64 -23.02
CA TYR A 81 -13.29 10.03 -21.85
C TYR A 81 -14.80 10.07 -22.00
N TYR A 82 -15.43 8.90 -21.84
CA TYR A 82 -16.86 8.72 -21.98
C TYR A 82 -17.38 7.90 -20.81
N GLY A 83 -18.48 8.33 -20.19
CA GLY A 83 -19.12 7.57 -19.11
C GLY A 83 -19.59 6.20 -19.61
N THR A 84 -19.42 5.18 -18.78
CA THR A 84 -19.84 3.80 -19.09
C THR A 84 -20.47 3.14 -17.85
N ALA A 85 -21.35 2.17 -18.09
CA ALA A 85 -21.86 1.30 -17.03
C ALA A 85 -20.87 0.15 -16.81
N VAL A 86 -20.10 0.21 -15.71
CA VAL A 86 -19.17 -0.87 -15.35
C VAL A 86 -19.97 -2.08 -14.84
N PRO A 87 -19.86 -3.27 -15.45
CA PRO A 87 -20.59 -4.44 -14.99
C PRO A 87 -20.18 -4.82 -13.56
N SER A 88 -21.16 -4.91 -12.65
CA SER A 88 -20.91 -5.16 -11.22
C SER A 88 -20.17 -6.47 -10.95
N VAL A 89 -20.35 -7.48 -11.82
CA VAL A 89 -19.64 -8.76 -11.72
C VAL A 89 -18.14 -8.60 -11.98
N ILE A 90 -17.74 -7.71 -12.89
CA ILE A 90 -16.33 -7.42 -13.18
C ILE A 90 -15.74 -6.55 -12.07
N LEU A 91 -16.47 -5.51 -11.65
CA LEU A 91 -16.04 -4.63 -10.56
C LEU A 91 -15.70 -5.44 -9.30
N ARG A 92 -16.63 -6.30 -8.86
CA ARG A 92 -16.45 -7.05 -7.60
C ARG A 92 -15.44 -8.19 -7.69
N ASN A 93 -15.42 -8.94 -8.79
CA ASN A 93 -14.65 -10.19 -8.85
C ASN A 93 -13.28 -10.07 -9.51
N VAL A 94 -13.02 -8.96 -10.22
CA VAL A 94 -11.73 -8.67 -10.85
C VAL A 94 -11.11 -7.42 -10.24
N PHE A 95 -11.78 -6.26 -10.33
CA PHE A 95 -11.18 -4.99 -9.91
C PHE A 95 -10.97 -4.89 -8.38
N GLU A 96 -11.94 -5.35 -7.59
CA GLU A 96 -11.86 -5.33 -6.11
C GLU A 96 -11.25 -6.61 -5.52
N ASN A 97 -10.78 -7.54 -6.35
CA ASN A 97 -10.25 -8.83 -5.91
C ASN A 97 -8.71 -8.84 -5.89
N PRO A 98 -8.06 -8.96 -4.71
CA PRO A 98 -6.60 -8.93 -4.62
C PRO A 98 -5.90 -10.01 -5.42
N SER A 99 -6.52 -11.17 -5.65
CA SER A 99 -5.93 -12.22 -6.48
C SER A 99 -5.68 -11.79 -7.93
N TRP A 100 -6.39 -10.77 -8.41
CA TRP A 100 -6.22 -10.21 -9.76
C TRP A 100 -5.22 -9.05 -9.80
N TYR A 101 -5.22 -8.15 -8.80
CA TYR A 101 -4.43 -6.92 -8.85
C TYR A 101 -3.11 -6.95 -8.07
N THR A 102 -2.84 -7.97 -7.24
CA THR A 102 -1.59 -8.05 -6.48
C THR A 102 -0.45 -8.69 -7.26
N SER A 103 -0.76 -9.53 -8.24
CA SER A 103 0.25 -10.13 -9.12
C SER A 103 0.86 -9.06 -10.05
N TYR A 104 2.15 -9.22 -10.36
CA TYR A 104 2.85 -8.32 -11.28
C TYR A 104 2.96 -8.92 -12.69
N THR A 105 3.84 -8.34 -13.52
CA THR A 105 4.18 -8.84 -14.86
C THR A 105 4.36 -10.36 -14.86
N PRO A 106 3.74 -11.10 -15.78
CA PRO A 106 3.78 -12.55 -15.83
C PRO A 106 5.12 -13.11 -16.33
N TYR A 107 6.21 -12.84 -15.60
CA TYR A 107 7.55 -13.37 -15.89
C TYR A 107 7.64 -14.91 -15.71
N GLN A 108 6.73 -15.50 -14.94
CA GLN A 108 6.62 -16.95 -14.72
C GLN A 108 5.31 -17.43 -15.32
N ALA A 109 5.36 -17.87 -16.58
CA ALA A 109 4.17 -18.12 -17.38
C ALA A 109 3.30 -19.27 -16.81
N GLU A 110 3.94 -20.31 -16.26
CA GLU A 110 3.33 -21.55 -15.75
C GLU A 110 2.32 -21.28 -14.63
N ILE A 111 2.58 -20.24 -13.82
CA ILE A 111 1.72 -19.81 -12.71
C ILE A 111 0.94 -18.53 -13.03
N SER A 112 0.88 -18.15 -14.31
CA SER A 112 0.32 -16.87 -14.76
C SER A 112 -0.67 -16.98 -15.91
N GLN A 113 -1.02 -18.20 -16.34
CA GLN A 113 -1.88 -18.44 -17.50
C GLN A 113 -3.21 -17.69 -17.43
N GLY A 114 -3.86 -17.64 -16.27
CA GLY A 114 -5.17 -16.98 -16.13
C GLY A 114 -5.19 -15.49 -16.54
N ARG A 115 -4.10 -14.74 -16.30
CA ARG A 115 -4.00 -13.33 -16.73
C ARG A 115 -3.31 -13.14 -18.08
N LEU A 116 -2.63 -14.18 -18.58
CA LEU A 116 -2.09 -14.20 -19.95
C LEU A 116 -3.17 -14.53 -20.99
N GLU A 117 -4.23 -15.25 -20.58
CA GLU A 117 -5.38 -15.60 -21.42
C GLU A 117 -6.41 -14.47 -21.54
N ALA A 118 -6.62 -13.71 -20.46
CA ALA A 118 -7.65 -12.66 -20.33
C ALA A 118 -7.50 -11.52 -21.35
#